data_AF-A0A1M5SFF3-F1
#
_entry.id   AF-A0A1M5SFF3-F1
#
_cell.length_a   1.000
_cell.length_b   1.000
_cell.length_c   1.000
_cell.angle_alpha   90.00
_cell.angle_beta   90.00
_cell.angle_gamma   90.00
#
_symmetry.space_group_name_H-M   'P 1'
#
loop_
_entity.id
_entity.type
_entity.pdbx_description
1 polymer ?
#
loop_
_entity_poly.entity_id
_entity_poly.type
_entity_poly.pdbx_seq_one_letter_code
_entity_poly.pdbx_strand_id
1 'polypeptide(L)'
;MFIEFIILSIVIGLIRGGKFSNLFKVNFKKMWLLIAALIIQYLLIVINFMDEVNYIDKLFRYMNKLAIISYVLLLIGIIMNLRYKSLWVVLGGAILNFTVMAANNWKRPILLEGIGLEGFERFHRLLEQGNLPLYTTITQGTKLSVLGDIIIVPKPYPYPHIFSIGDLIISLGLFTLIQEIMFFGNKYSGSRYNYIGRI
;
A
#
# COMPACT_ATOMS: atom_id res chain seq x y z
N MET A 1 0.44 5.10 8.56
CA MET A 1 0.06 5.92 7.39
C MET A 1 -1.26 5.51 6.69
N PHE A 2 -1.38 4.34 6.05
CA PHE A 2 -2.55 4.03 5.21
C PHE A 2 -3.88 4.01 5.97
N ILE A 3 -3.93 3.39 7.15
CA ILE A 3 -5.14 3.30 7.98
C ILE A 3 -5.59 4.70 8.39
N GLU A 4 -4.66 5.57 8.71
CA GLU A 4 -4.92 6.94 9.13
C GLU A 4 -5.51 7.76 7.99
N PHE A 5 -4.98 7.63 6.78
CA PHE A 5 -5.58 8.26 5.59
C PHE A 5 -6.96 7.68 5.26
N ILE A 6 -7.19 6.38 5.48
CA ILE A 6 -8.51 5.76 5.32
C ILE A 6 -9.51 6.35 6.33
N ILE A 7 -9.17 6.38 7.61
CA ILE A 7 -10.01 6.93 8.68
C ILE A 7 -10.29 8.41 8.41
N LEU A 8 -9.25 9.20 8.15
CA LEU A 8 -9.36 10.63 7.86
C LEU A 8 -10.24 10.88 6.63
N SER A 9 -10.09 10.05 5.58
CA SER A 9 -10.91 10.14 4.38
C SER A 9 -12.38 9.89 4.65
N ILE A 10 -12.70 8.86 5.44
CA ILE A 10 -14.09 8.56 5.82
C ILE A 10 -14.68 9.71 6.63
N VAL A 11 -13.97 10.22 7.65
CA VAL A 11 -14.42 11.33 8.49
C VAL A 11 -14.69 12.58 7.65
N ILE A 12 -13.73 13.00 6.83
CA ILE A 12 -13.88 14.16 5.95
C ILE A 12 -14.97 13.93 4.90
N GLY A 13 -15.05 12.71 4.35
CA GLY A 13 -16.10 12.32 3.41
C GLY A 13 -17.49 12.47 4.00
N LEU A 14 -17.69 12.04 5.25
CA LEU A 14 -18.95 12.19 5.98
C LEU A 14 -19.29 13.66 6.25
N ILE A 15 -18.31 14.45 6.72
CA ILE A 15 -18.48 15.90 6.97
C ILE A 15 -18.90 16.63 5.69
N ARG A 16 -18.35 16.23 4.53
CA ARG A 16 -18.68 16.80 3.22
C ARG A 16 -20.00 16.27 2.62
N GLY A 17 -20.74 15.42 3.34
CA GLY A 17 -22.03 14.87 2.91
C GLY A 17 -21.95 13.58 2.06
N GLY A 18 -20.79 12.94 1.99
CA GLY A 18 -20.62 11.63 1.36
C GLY A 18 -21.34 10.52 2.13
N LYS A 19 -21.82 9.50 1.43
CA LYS A 19 -22.59 8.41 2.05
C LYS A 19 -21.71 7.19 2.29
N PHE A 20 -21.55 6.77 3.55
CA PHE A 20 -20.80 5.56 3.89
C PHE A 20 -21.36 4.30 3.20
N SER A 21 -22.69 4.21 3.05
CA SER A 21 -23.35 3.10 2.36
C SER A 21 -22.94 2.95 0.88
N ASN A 22 -22.38 4.00 0.26
CA ASN A 22 -21.88 3.92 -1.11
C ASN A 22 -20.60 3.07 -1.24
N LEU A 23 -19.82 2.91 -0.16
CA LEU A 23 -18.63 2.04 -0.16
C LEU A 23 -19.01 0.58 -0.47
N PHE A 24 -20.18 0.13 -0.02
CA PHE A 24 -20.69 -1.23 -0.26
C PHE A 24 -21.32 -1.43 -1.65
N LYS A 25 -21.52 -0.35 -2.42
CA LYS A 25 -22.09 -0.41 -3.78
C LYS A 25 -21.04 -0.70 -4.86
N VAL A 26 -19.77 -0.74 -4.48
CA VAL A 26 -18.67 -1.02 -5.40
C VAL A 26 -18.79 -2.45 -5.92
N ASN A 27 -18.74 -2.59 -7.24
CA ASN A 27 -18.79 -3.92 -7.86
C ASN A 27 -17.55 -4.74 -7.50
N PHE A 28 -17.73 -5.69 -6.57
CA PHE A 28 -16.68 -6.58 -6.07
C PHE A 28 -16.02 -7.40 -7.19
N LYS A 29 -16.77 -7.80 -8.23
CA LYS A 29 -16.21 -8.56 -9.37
C LYS A 29 -15.14 -7.82 -10.15
N LYS A 30 -15.05 -6.49 -10.01
CA LYS A 30 -13.98 -5.70 -10.64
C LYS A 30 -12.83 -5.40 -9.68
N MET A 31 -13.08 -5.41 -8.37
CA MET A 31 -12.08 -5.07 -7.34
C MET A 31 -11.39 -6.29 -6.71
N TRP A 32 -11.91 -7.51 -6.90
CA TRP A 32 -11.40 -8.70 -6.20
C TRP A 32 -9.89 -8.91 -6.38
N LEU A 33 -9.33 -8.62 -7.56
CA LEU A 33 -7.91 -8.79 -7.84
C LEU A 33 -7.06 -7.82 -7.01
N LEU A 34 -7.49 -6.56 -6.93
CA LEU A 34 -6.85 -5.53 -6.12
C LEU A 34 -6.92 -5.89 -4.63
N ILE A 35 -8.09 -6.34 -4.17
CA ILE A 35 -8.29 -6.76 -2.76
C ILE A 35 -7.42 -7.99 -2.44
N ALA A 36 -7.40 -8.99 -3.31
CA ALA A 36 -6.58 -10.18 -3.14
C ALA A 36 -5.08 -9.84 -3.09
N ALA A 37 -4.61 -8.96 -3.98
CA ALA A 37 -3.23 -8.49 -3.98
C ALA A 37 -2.84 -7.74 -2.70
N LEU A 38 -3.74 -6.93 -2.14
CA LEU A 38 -3.54 -6.25 -0.86
C LEU A 38 -3.50 -7.23 0.31
N ILE A 39 -4.38 -8.24 0.33
CA ILE A 39 -4.37 -9.28 1.36
C ILE A 39 -3.05 -10.06 1.31
N ILE A 40 -2.59 -10.45 0.13
CA ILE A 40 -1.31 -11.16 -0.02
C ILE A 40 -0.15 -10.29 0.48
N GLN A 41 -0.10 -9.00 0.12
CA GLN A 41 0.94 -8.08 0.60
C GLN A 41 0.89 -7.92 2.13
N TYR A 42 -0.29 -7.78 2.71
CA TYR A 42 -0.44 -7.70 4.17
C TYR A 42 0.06 -8.97 4.86
N LEU A 43 -0.31 -10.14 4.36
CA LEU A 43 0.17 -11.42 4.90
C LEU A 43 1.69 -11.55 4.77
N LEU A 44 2.28 -11.13 3.65
CA LEU A 44 3.74 -11.13 3.47
C LEU A 44 4.43 -10.23 4.50
N ILE A 45 3.89 -9.05 4.78
CA ILE A 45 4.41 -8.16 5.81
C ILE A 45 4.33 -8.84 7.18
N VAL A 46 3.15 -9.37 7.55
CA VAL A 46 2.96 -10.05 8.85
C VAL A 46 3.95 -11.21 9.02
N ILE A 47 4.11 -12.06 8.00
CA ILE A 47 5.05 -13.19 8.02
C ILE A 47 6.50 -12.70 8.13
N ASN A 48 6.85 -11.61 7.46
CA ASN A 48 8.19 -11.00 7.49
C ASN A 48 8.57 -10.49 8.90
N PHE A 49 7.60 -10.28 9.79
CA PHE A 49 7.81 -9.85 11.17
C PHE A 49 7.54 -10.95 12.21
N MET A 50 7.39 -12.21 11.83
CA MET A 50 7.26 -13.33 12.77
C MET A 50 8.65 -13.90 13.10
N ASP A 51 9.05 -13.84 14.37
CA ASP A 51 10.40 -14.19 14.83
C ASP A 51 10.65 -15.71 14.99
N GLU A 52 9.62 -16.56 14.91
CA GLU A 52 9.68 -17.93 15.49
C GLU A 52 9.64 -19.13 14.54
N VAL A 53 9.76 -18.98 13.22
CA VAL A 53 9.55 -20.15 12.36
C VAL A 53 10.86 -20.83 11.98
N ASN A 54 11.25 -21.91 12.66
CA ASN A 54 12.42 -22.75 12.29
C ASN A 54 12.36 -23.41 10.87
N TYR A 55 11.47 -22.98 9.97
CA TYR A 55 11.30 -23.43 8.57
C TYR A 55 11.79 -22.41 7.52
N ILE A 56 12.50 -21.36 7.96
CA ILE A 56 12.62 -20.07 7.28
C ILE A 56 13.50 -20.04 6.00
N ASP A 57 14.52 -20.88 5.83
CA ASP A 57 15.41 -20.77 4.66
C ASP A 57 14.72 -21.06 3.32
N LYS A 58 13.79 -22.01 3.31
CA LYS A 58 12.99 -22.31 2.11
C LYS A 58 11.94 -21.24 1.87
N LEU A 59 11.28 -20.73 2.93
CA LEU A 59 10.20 -19.75 2.80
C LEU A 59 10.73 -18.40 2.32
N PHE A 60 11.87 -17.94 2.84
CA PHE A 60 12.54 -16.70 2.43
C PHE A 60 12.88 -16.67 0.94
N ARG A 61 13.27 -17.81 0.36
CA ARG A 61 13.54 -17.93 -1.08
C ARG A 61 12.31 -17.66 -1.94
N TYR A 62 11.12 -17.95 -1.44
CA TYR A 62 9.86 -17.69 -2.15
C TYR A 62 9.24 -16.34 -1.80
N MET A 63 9.58 -15.73 -0.65
CA MET A 63 9.01 -14.44 -0.24
C MET A 63 9.22 -13.35 -1.28
N ASN A 64 10.43 -13.22 -1.84
CA ASN A 64 10.67 -12.22 -2.89
C ASN A 64 9.81 -12.49 -4.14
N LYS A 65 9.66 -13.75 -4.55
CA LYS A 65 8.82 -14.11 -5.71
C LYS A 65 7.35 -13.83 -5.44
N LEU A 66 6.86 -14.16 -4.25
CA LEU A 66 5.49 -13.89 -3.84
C LEU A 66 5.23 -12.39 -3.72
N ALA A 67 6.19 -11.61 -3.21
CA ALA A 67 6.11 -10.16 -3.17
C ALA A 67 5.99 -9.58 -4.57
N ILE A 68 6.85 -9.99 -5.50
CA ILE A 68 6.78 -9.57 -6.91
C ILE A 68 5.43 -9.92 -7.52
N ILE A 69 4.99 -11.17 -7.40
CA ILE A 69 3.70 -11.61 -7.94
C ILE A 69 2.56 -10.79 -7.34
N SER A 70 2.54 -10.61 -6.02
CA SER A 70 1.51 -9.84 -5.33
C SER A 70 1.47 -8.39 -5.80
N TYR A 71 2.64 -7.79 -6.07
CA TYR A 71 2.75 -6.42 -6.54
C TYR A 71 2.31 -6.27 -8.00
N VAL A 72 2.64 -7.25 -8.86
CA VAL A 72 2.15 -7.29 -10.23
C VAL A 72 0.63 -7.43 -10.26
N LEU A 73 0.06 -8.32 -9.43
CA LEU A 73 -1.39 -8.45 -9.30
C LEU A 73 -2.04 -7.16 -8.77
N LEU A 74 -1.37 -6.44 -7.86
CA LEU A 74 -1.82 -5.12 -7.40
C LEU A 74 -1.88 -4.14 -8.57
N LEU A 75 -0.82 -4.03 -9.37
CA LEU A 75 -0.77 -3.14 -10.54
C LEU A 75 -1.86 -3.49 -11.56
N ILE A 76 -2.04 -4.77 -11.87
CA ILE A 76 -3.11 -5.23 -12.77
C ILE A 76 -4.48 -4.85 -12.19
N GLY A 77 -4.69 -5.09 -10.88
CA GLY A 77 -5.92 -4.72 -10.18
C GLY A 77 -6.21 -3.22 -10.23
N ILE A 78 -5.19 -2.37 -10.08
CA ILE A 78 -5.31 -0.92 -10.23
C ILE A 78 -5.69 -0.56 -11.68
N ILE A 79 -4.96 -1.10 -12.67
CA ILE A 79 -5.17 -0.83 -14.10
C ILE A 79 -6.59 -1.19 -14.54
N MET A 80 -7.07 -2.37 -14.13
CA MET A 80 -8.44 -2.84 -14.41
C MET A 80 -9.53 -1.91 -13.84
N ASN A 81 -9.18 -1.05 -12.87
CA ASN A 81 -10.10 -0.16 -12.19
C ASN A 81 -9.82 1.33 -12.44
N LEU A 82 -9.00 1.72 -13.43
CA LEU A 82 -8.71 3.14 -13.75
C LEU A 82 -9.92 3.99 -14.18
N ARG A 83 -11.12 3.40 -14.22
CA ARG A 83 -12.40 4.15 -14.24
C ARG A 83 -12.59 5.04 -13.01
N TYR A 84 -11.97 4.72 -11.88
CA TYR A 84 -11.89 5.60 -10.73
C TYR A 84 -10.71 6.55 -10.94
N LYS A 85 -10.98 7.85 -11.00
CA LYS A 85 -9.93 8.83 -11.30
C LYS A 85 -8.83 8.81 -10.25
N SER A 86 -9.20 8.56 -8.99
CA SER A 86 -8.26 8.48 -7.87
C SER A 86 -7.24 7.35 -8.00
N LEU A 87 -7.56 6.28 -8.73
CA LEU A 87 -6.63 5.17 -8.96
C LEU A 87 -5.47 5.53 -9.89
N TRP A 88 -5.54 6.61 -10.67
CA TRP A 88 -4.38 7.12 -11.40
C TRP A 88 -3.29 7.63 -10.46
N VAL A 89 -3.68 8.28 -9.37
CA VAL A 89 -2.75 8.75 -8.33
C VAL A 89 -2.12 7.54 -7.62
N VAL A 90 -2.94 6.55 -7.25
CA VAL A 90 -2.46 5.29 -6.66
C VAL A 90 -1.47 4.58 -7.59
N LEU A 91 -1.78 4.51 -8.90
CA LEU A 91 -0.91 3.91 -9.89
C LEU A 91 0.44 4.63 -9.97
N GLY A 92 0.45 5.96 -9.95
CA GLY A 92 1.70 6.75 -9.95
C GLY A 92 2.60 6.41 -8.78
N GLY A 93 2.06 6.42 -7.56
CA GLY A 93 2.83 6.03 -6.37
C GLY A 93 3.28 4.56 -6.38
N ALA A 94 2.42 3.66 -6.88
CA ALA A 94 2.75 2.25 -7.03
C ALA A 94 3.87 2.00 -8.06
N ILE A 95 3.91 2.76 -9.16
CA ILE A 95 4.99 2.68 -10.14
C ILE A 95 6.31 3.16 -9.52
N LEU A 96 6.32 4.27 -8.78
CA LEU A 96 7.54 4.76 -8.11
C LEU A 96 8.13 3.68 -7.19
N ASN A 97 7.30 3.12 -6.32
CA ASN A 97 7.70 2.05 -5.41
C ASN A 97 8.20 0.81 -6.17
N PHE A 98 7.52 0.42 -7.25
CA PHE A 98 7.93 -0.71 -8.09
C PHE A 98 9.32 -0.49 -8.68
N THR A 99 9.58 0.69 -9.24
CA THR A 99 10.86 1.02 -9.87
C THR A 99 11.99 1.00 -8.84
N VAL A 100 11.77 1.52 -7.63
CA VAL A 100 12.75 1.46 -6.54
C VAL A 100 13.06 0.02 -6.16
N MET A 101 12.04 -0.82 -5.94
CA MET A 101 12.26 -2.23 -5.60
C MET A 101 12.98 -2.98 -6.73
N ALA A 102 12.53 -2.82 -7.98
CA ALA A 102 13.12 -3.47 -9.14
C ALA A 102 14.61 -3.08 -9.32
N ALA A 103 14.96 -1.82 -9.04
CA ALA A 103 16.35 -1.35 -9.12
C ALA A 103 17.25 -1.88 -8.00
N ASN A 104 16.68 -2.37 -6.89
CA ASN A 104 17.39 -2.80 -5.68
C ASN A 104 17.11 -4.28 -5.33
N ASN A 105 17.16 -5.18 -6.33
CA ASN A 105 17.00 -6.63 -6.14
C ASN A 105 15.67 -7.03 -5.48
N TRP A 106 14.59 -6.31 -5.78
CA TRP A 106 13.25 -6.51 -5.22
C TRP A 106 13.15 -6.29 -3.71
N LYS A 107 14.09 -5.54 -3.14
CA LYS A 107 14.07 -5.10 -1.75
C LYS A 107 13.71 -3.62 -1.66
N ARG A 108 13.02 -3.25 -0.58
CA ARG A 108 12.77 -1.86 -0.23
C ARG A 108 13.98 -1.26 0.51
N PRO A 109 14.65 -0.25 -0.06
CA PRO A 109 15.69 0.48 0.64
C PRO A 109 15.10 1.35 1.74
N ILE A 110 15.65 1.28 2.94
CA ILE A 110 15.19 2.04 4.10
C ILE A 110 16.32 2.87 4.72
N LEU A 111 16.01 4.11 5.10
CA LEU A 111 16.92 4.99 5.83
C LEU A 111 16.94 4.60 7.30
N LEU A 112 18.09 4.10 7.78
CA LEU A 112 18.31 3.84 9.20
C LEU A 112 19.00 5.01 9.93
N GLU A 113 19.73 5.84 9.19
CA GLU A 113 20.44 6.99 9.71
C GLU A 113 19.42 8.06 10.14
N GLY A 114 19.30 8.31 11.45
CA GLY A 114 18.33 9.26 12.03
C GLY A 114 17.17 8.62 12.79
N ILE A 115 17.12 7.28 12.86
CA ILE A 115 16.27 6.58 13.82
C ILE A 115 16.86 6.80 15.21
N GLY A 116 16.35 7.78 15.96
CA GLY A 116 16.40 7.68 17.41
C GLY A 116 15.78 6.33 17.77
N LEU A 117 16.56 5.43 18.37
CA LEU A 117 16.24 4.00 18.50
C LEU A 117 14.82 3.73 19.00
N GLU A 118 14.25 4.67 19.76
CA GLU A 118 12.92 4.63 20.36
C GLU A 118 11.78 4.35 19.37
N GLY A 119 11.30 3.09 19.38
CA GLY A 119 10.15 2.63 18.62
C GLY A 119 10.48 1.80 17.38
N PHE A 120 11.76 1.67 17.03
CA PHE A 120 12.23 0.89 15.87
C PHE A 120 13.24 -0.20 16.22
N GLU A 121 13.51 -0.43 17.50
CA GLU A 121 14.57 -1.33 17.99
C GLU A 121 14.40 -2.77 17.48
N ARG A 122 13.16 -3.26 17.44
CA ARG A 122 12.86 -4.60 16.91
C ARG A 122 13.11 -4.66 15.41
N PHE A 123 12.65 -3.65 14.66
CA PHE A 123 12.84 -3.57 13.22
C PHE A 123 14.33 -3.53 12.86
N HIS A 124 15.10 -2.66 13.54
CA HIS A 124 16.54 -2.53 13.36
C HIS A 124 17.26 -3.86 13.57
N ARG A 125 16.98 -4.53 14.69
CA ARG A 125 17.56 -5.84 15.03
C ARG A 125 17.26 -6.90 13.97
N LEU A 126 16.01 -6.99 13.51
CA LEU A 126 15.64 -7.97 12.47
C LEU A 126 16.29 -7.66 11.13
N LEU A 127 16.46 -6.37 10.79
CA LEU A 127 17.13 -5.97 9.56
C LEU A 127 18.64 -6.31 9.59
N GLU A 128 19.32 -6.00 10.70
CA GLU A 128 20.75 -6.31 10.88
C GLU A 128 21.02 -7.83 10.87
N GLN A 129 20.11 -8.62 11.42
CA GLN A 129 20.18 -10.08 11.38
C GLN A 129 19.87 -10.68 10.01
N GLY A 130 19.45 -9.86 9.03
CA GLY A 130 19.04 -10.34 7.70
C GLY A 130 17.68 -11.04 7.67
N ASN A 131 16.89 -10.93 8.75
CA ASN A 131 15.59 -11.59 8.92
C ASN A 131 14.43 -10.85 8.25
N LEU A 132 14.73 -9.74 7.53
CA LEU A 132 13.77 -8.99 6.74
C LEU A 132 14.10 -9.09 5.24
N PRO A 133 13.81 -10.23 4.56
CA PRO A 133 14.17 -10.48 3.17
C PRO A 133 13.67 -9.42 2.17
N LEU A 134 12.58 -8.71 2.49
CA LEU A 134 11.98 -7.68 1.65
C LEU A 134 12.59 -6.28 1.84
N TYR A 135 13.53 -6.10 2.76
CA TYR A 135 14.12 -4.81 3.11
C TYR A 135 15.65 -4.83 2.96
N THR A 136 16.22 -3.65 2.74
CA THR A 136 17.66 -3.43 2.72
C THR A 136 17.98 -2.03 3.24
N THR A 137 19.10 -1.84 3.92
CA THR A 137 19.54 -0.51 4.32
C THR A 137 19.96 0.31 3.10
N ILE A 138 19.68 1.62 3.11
CA ILE A 138 20.23 2.56 2.14
C ILE A 138 21.75 2.64 2.34
N THR A 139 22.50 2.42 1.26
CA THR A 139 23.96 2.51 1.21
C THR A 139 24.38 3.29 -0.04
N GLN A 140 25.68 3.54 -0.22
CA GLN A 140 26.19 4.21 -1.42
C GLN A 140 25.84 3.47 -2.73
N GLY A 141 25.61 2.15 -2.68
CA GLY A 141 25.20 1.35 -3.84
C GLY A 141 23.70 1.34 -4.13
N THR A 142 22.88 1.93 -3.26
CA THR A 142 21.42 1.93 -3.41
C THR A 142 20.99 2.82 -4.56
N LYS A 143 20.22 2.25 -5.49
CA LYS A 143 19.66 2.99 -6.62
C LYS A 143 18.36 3.67 -6.20
N LEU A 144 18.13 4.90 -6.66
CA LEU A 144 16.90 5.65 -6.38
C LEU A 144 16.62 5.81 -4.87
N SER A 145 17.66 5.99 -4.06
CA SER A 145 17.56 6.09 -2.60
C SER A 145 16.58 7.18 -2.12
N VAL A 146 16.50 8.30 -2.85
CA VAL A 146 15.56 9.41 -2.58
C VAL A 146 14.08 8.99 -2.66
N LEU A 147 13.78 7.92 -3.39
CA LEU A 147 12.43 7.35 -3.51
C LEU A 147 12.23 6.12 -2.61
N GLY A 148 13.24 5.73 -1.82
CA GLY A 148 13.13 4.68 -0.81
C GLY A 148 12.31 5.11 0.41
N ASP A 149 12.29 4.25 1.41
CA ASP A 149 11.62 4.51 2.68
C ASP A 149 12.52 5.46 3.51
N ILE A 150 12.37 6.77 3.30
CA ILE A 150 13.22 7.82 3.89
C ILE A 150 12.46 8.79 4.80
N ILE A 151 11.12 8.79 4.78
CA ILE A 151 10.30 9.69 5.58
C ILE A 151 10.02 9.00 6.92
N ILE A 152 10.63 9.52 7.99
CA ILE A 152 10.58 8.92 9.33
C ILE A 152 9.50 9.61 10.15
N VAL A 153 8.59 8.83 10.74
CA VAL A 153 7.64 9.29 11.76
C VAL A 153 7.99 8.59 13.08
N PRO A 154 8.77 9.24 13.96
CA PRO A 154 9.19 8.66 15.23
C PRO A 154 8.12 8.82 16.32
N LYS A 155 8.39 8.29 17.52
CA LYS A 155 7.67 8.68 18.73
C LYS A 155 7.69 10.21 18.91
N PRO A 156 6.66 10.82 19.53
CA PRO A 156 5.57 10.23 20.33
C PRO A 156 4.36 9.73 19.51
N TYR A 157 4.48 9.64 18.18
CA TYR A 157 3.42 9.06 17.37
C TYR A 157 3.15 7.60 17.79
N PRO A 158 1.88 7.18 18.01
CA PRO A 158 1.57 5.86 18.57
C PRO A 158 2.06 4.66 17.74
N TYR A 159 2.23 4.87 16.43
CA TYR A 159 2.67 3.84 15.49
C TYR A 159 3.88 4.33 14.68
N PRO A 160 5.10 4.35 15.24
CA PRO A 160 6.29 4.78 14.52
C PRO A 160 6.48 3.98 13.23
N HIS A 161 6.74 4.66 12.12
CA HIS A 161 6.92 4.03 10.81
C HIS A 161 7.82 4.87 9.91
N ILE A 162 8.34 4.22 8.87
CA ILE A 162 9.13 4.86 7.82
C ILE A 162 8.43 4.53 6.50
N PHE A 163 8.33 5.50 5.60
CA PHE A 163 7.62 5.32 4.32
C PHE A 163 8.28 6.12 3.20
N SER A 164 7.98 5.74 1.96
CA SER A 164 8.49 6.41 0.77
C SER A 164 7.58 7.55 0.28
N ILE A 165 8.11 8.34 -0.66
CA ILE A 165 7.28 9.30 -1.41
C ILE A 165 6.17 8.58 -2.19
N GLY A 166 6.44 7.38 -2.72
CA GLY A 166 5.44 6.56 -3.40
C GLY A 166 4.29 6.15 -2.46
N ASP A 167 4.61 5.78 -1.22
CA ASP A 167 3.64 5.43 -0.19
C ASP A 167 2.74 6.61 0.19
N LEU A 168 3.29 7.83 0.27
CA LEU A 168 2.52 9.04 0.49
C LEU A 168 1.54 9.31 -0.67
N ILE A 169 2.00 9.18 -1.91
CA ILE A 169 1.17 9.34 -3.11
C ILE A 169 0.05 8.30 -3.14
N ILE A 170 0.36 7.03 -2.83
CA ILE A 170 -0.65 5.97 -2.71
C ILE A 170 -1.67 6.34 -1.63
N SER A 171 -1.24 6.83 -0.47
CA SER A 171 -2.13 7.23 0.63
C SER A 171 -3.07 8.36 0.24
N LEU A 172 -2.58 9.37 -0.48
CA LEU A 172 -3.40 10.44 -1.05
C LEU A 172 -4.38 9.92 -2.11
N GLY A 173 -3.93 8.98 -2.94
CA GLY A 173 -4.79 8.29 -3.90
C GLY A 173 -5.90 7.46 -3.24
N LEU A 174 -5.60 6.76 -2.14
CA LEU A 174 -6.60 6.03 -1.35
C LEU A 174 -7.58 6.98 -0.65
N PHE A 175 -7.07 8.07 -0.10
CA PHE A 175 -7.89 9.11 0.50
C PHE A 175 -8.91 9.66 -0.50
N THR A 176 -8.45 10.02 -1.70
CA THR A 176 -9.33 10.54 -2.76
C THR A 176 -10.26 9.46 -3.30
N LEU A 177 -9.82 8.20 -3.40
CA LEU A 177 -10.65 7.07 -3.85
C LEU A 177 -11.84 6.84 -2.94
N ILE A 178 -11.63 6.83 -1.63
CA ILE A 178 -12.70 6.64 -0.65
C ILE A 178 -13.74 7.77 -0.80
N GLN A 179 -13.30 9.02 -0.91
CA GLN A 179 -14.21 10.14 -1.12
C GLN A 179 -14.93 10.01 -2.47
N GLU A 180 -14.22 9.70 -3.55
CA GLU A 180 -14.81 9.47 -4.87
C GLU A 180 -15.93 8.43 -4.81
N ILE A 181 -15.73 7.31 -4.10
CA ILE A 181 -16.76 6.28 -3.92
C ILE A 181 -17.90 6.79 -3.04
N MET A 182 -17.63 7.49 -1.94
CA MET A 182 -18.66 8.02 -1.04
C MET A 182 -19.60 9.02 -1.74
N PHE A 183 -19.09 9.82 -2.68
CA PHE A 183 -19.89 10.78 -3.45
C PHE A 183 -20.54 10.17 -4.69
N PHE A 184 -19.83 9.29 -5.41
CA PHE A 184 -20.24 8.82 -6.73
C PHE A 184 -20.54 7.32 -6.79
N GLY A 185 -20.75 6.63 -5.66
CA GLY A 185 -20.93 5.18 -5.63
C GLY A 185 -22.03 4.63 -6.56
N ASN A 186 -23.08 5.42 -6.82
CA ASN A 186 -24.12 5.04 -7.79
C ASN A 186 -23.60 4.96 -9.24
N LYS A 187 -22.62 5.79 -9.62
CA LYS A 187 -21.95 5.75 -10.94
C LYS A 187 -21.14 4.47 -11.14
N TYR A 188 -20.67 3.88 -10.04
CA TYR A 188 -19.77 2.73 -10.06
C TYR A 188 -20.45 1.40 -9.73
N SER A 189 -21.68 1.45 -9.23
CA SER A 189 -22.62 0.34 -9.18
C SER A 189 -22.87 -0.18 -10.59
N GLY A 190 -22.72 -1.48 -10.81
CA GLY A 190 -22.95 -2.11 -12.11
C GLY A 190 -24.41 -2.08 -12.60
N SER A 191 -25.29 -1.36 -11.91
CA SER A 191 -26.69 -1.20 -12.29
C SER A 191 -26.81 -0.09 -13.34
N ARG A 192 -26.94 -0.48 -14.62
CA ARG A 192 -27.60 0.35 -15.62
C ARG A 192 -29.04 0.55 -15.14
N TYR A 193 -29.31 1.63 -14.41
CA TYR A 193 -30.70 2.08 -14.30
C TYR A 193 -31.10 2.56 -15.70
N ASN A 194 -31.93 1.74 -16.35
CA ASN A 194 -32.64 2.05 -17.57
C ASN A 194 -33.40 3.38 -17.39
N TYR A 195 -32.85 4.47 -17.91
CA TYR A 195 -33.62 5.66 -18.27
C TYR A 195 -34.05 5.51 -19.73
N ILE A 196 -34.96 4.57 -19.97
CA ILE A 196 -35.79 4.47 -21.17
C ILE A 196 -37.12 3.90 -20.65
N GLY A 197 -38.28 4.51 -20.69
CA GLY A 197 -38.69 5.86 -21.04
C GLY A 197 -40.08 6.04 -20.43
N ARG A 198 -40.39 7.22 -19.93
CA ARG A 198 -41.77 7.69 -19.79
C ARG A 198 -41.86 8.89 -20.71
N ILE A 199 -42.37 8.63 -21.91
CA ILE A 199 -43.04 9.63 -22.76
C ILE A 199 -44.53 9.49 -22.42
#